data_AF-A0A6A7GD06-F1
#
_entry.id   AF-A0A6A7GD06-F1
#
_cell.length_a   1.000
_cell.length_b   1.000
_cell.length_c   1.000
_cell.angle_alpha   90.00
_cell.angle_beta   90.00
_cell.angle_gamma   90.00
#
_symmetry.space_group_name_H-M   'P 1'
#
loop_
_entity.id
_entity.type
_entity.pdbx_description
1 polymer ?
#
loop_
_entity_poly.entity_id
_entity_poly.type
_entity_poly.pdbx_seq_one_letter_code
_entity_poly.pdbx_strand_id
1 'polypeptide(L)'
;MSIPPLLKLAALIVTILGLLTALELASLTSKQFKPTPARTPHHFSNMLGFFPHIIHRLTPKLNLVLGQTIASQLVDQTWLEKAGPKSLASANMPLITTTSNIQQGVIKTYLALFLLTLALAILVVSY
;
A
#
# COMPACT_ATOMS: atom_id res chain seq x y z
N MET A 1 -3.88 61.44 -5.14
CA MET A 1 -4.19 60.24 -4.34
C MET A 1 -2.99 59.97 -3.43
N SER A 2 -3.11 60.26 -2.14
CA SER A 2 -2.02 60.13 -1.16
C SER A 2 -2.25 58.89 -0.30
N ILE A 3 -1.24 58.03 -0.20
CA ILE A 3 -1.25 56.90 0.74
C ILE A 3 -1.33 57.48 2.17
N PRO A 4 -2.22 56.95 3.04
CA PRO A 4 -2.29 57.38 4.43
C PRO A 4 -0.92 57.29 5.13
N PRO A 5 -0.53 58.27 5.96
CA PRO A 5 0.80 58.32 6.57
C PRO A 5 1.21 57.03 7.30
N LEU A 6 0.26 56.36 7.95
CA LEU A 6 0.50 55.08 8.63
C LEU A 6 0.99 53.99 7.68
N LEU A 7 0.32 53.80 6.54
CA LEU A 7 0.71 52.84 5.50
C LEU A 7 2.06 53.20 4.88
N LYS A 8 2.33 54.50 4.71
CA LYS A 8 3.59 55.00 4.14
C LYS A 8 4.80 54.68 5.03
N LEU A 9 4.63 54.68 6.35
CA LEU A 9 5.71 54.44 7.33
C LEU A 9 5.72 53.02 7.89
N ALA A 10 4.72 52.18 7.58
CA ALA A 10 4.55 50.86 8.19
C ALA A 10 5.78 49.96 8.05
N ALA A 11 6.35 49.84 6.84
CA ALA A 11 7.53 48.99 6.62
C ALA A 11 8.72 49.44 7.48
N LEU A 12 8.98 50.76 7.56
CA LEU A 12 10.06 51.32 8.35
C LEU A 12 9.87 51.02 9.85
N ILE A 13 8.65 51.23 10.36
CA ILE A 13 8.32 50.96 11.77
C ILE A 13 8.50 49.47 12.09
N VAL A 14 8.00 48.57 11.24
CA VAL A 14 8.12 47.11 11.43
C VAL A 14 9.59 46.66 11.39
N THR A 15 10.40 47.21 10.47
CA THR A 15 11.83 46.89 10.40
C THR A 15 12.59 47.36 11.64
N ILE A 16 12.33 48.58 12.12
CA ILE A 16 12.97 49.11 13.34
C ILE A 16 12.58 48.25 14.55
N LEU A 17 11.29 47.92 14.70
CA LEU A 17 10.82 47.04 15.78
C LEU A 17 11.44 45.63 15.69
N GLY A 18 11.53 45.07 14.48
CA GLY A 18 12.18 43.78 14.23
C GLY A 18 13.67 43.79 14.60
N LEU A 19 14.39 44.86 14.29
CA LEU A 19 15.80 45.02 14.63
C LEU A 19 16.01 45.12 16.14
N LEU A 20 15.24 45.97 16.82
CA LEU A 20 15.35 46.15 18.27
C LEU A 20 15.01 44.86 19.03
N THR A 21 13.97 44.14 18.60
CA THR A 21 13.60 42.85 19.19
C THR A 21 14.65 41.76 18.94
N ALA A 22 15.22 41.69 17.74
CA ALA A 22 16.30 40.75 17.43
C ALA A 22 17.58 41.03 18.25
N LEU A 23 17.94 42.30 18.44
CA LEU A 23 19.11 42.70 19.22
C LEU A 23 18.97 42.29 20.69
N GLU A 24 17.79 42.49 21.27
CA GLU A 24 17.52 42.06 22.65
C GLU A 24 17.52 40.53 22.78
N LEU A 25 16.92 39.82 21.82
CA LEU A 25 16.97 38.35 21.80
C LEU A 25 18.42 37.84 21.70
N ALA A 26 19.27 38.49 20.88
CA ALA A 26 20.68 38.13 20.74
C ALA A 26 21.45 38.35 22.06
N SER A 27 21.18 39.44 22.78
CA SER A 27 21.82 39.73 24.08
C SER A 27 21.50 38.65 25.13
N LEU A 28 20.31 38.06 25.06
CA LEU A 28 19.87 36.98 25.95
C LEU A 28 20.47 35.61 25.63
N THR A 29 21.03 35.38 24.43
CA THR A 29 21.57 34.06 24.04
C THR A 29 22.74 33.58 24.88
N SER A 30 23.51 34.51 25.45
CA SER A 30 24.63 34.22 26.37
C SER A 30 24.17 33.90 27.80
N LYS A 31 22.87 34.01 28.09
CA LYS A 31 22.28 33.87 29.42
C LYS A 31 21.28 32.73 29.44
N GLN A 32 21.22 32.00 30.55
CA GLN A 32 20.13 31.06 30.79
C GLN A 32 18.88 31.82 31.28
N PHE A 33 18.17 32.48 30.36
CA PHE A 33 17.01 33.32 30.69
C PHE A 33 15.82 32.52 31.26
N LYS A 34 15.64 31.27 30.80
CA LYS A 34 14.66 30.33 31.36
C LYS A 34 15.32 28.99 31.64
N PRO A 35 15.10 28.37 32.82
CA PRO A 35 15.63 27.04 33.11
C PRO A 35 15.08 25.98 32.14
N THR A 36 13.83 26.14 31.70
CA THR A 36 13.16 25.28 30.72
C THR A 36 12.56 26.13 29.58
N PRO A 37 13.26 26.26 28.43
CA PRO A 37 12.76 27.05 27.31
C PRO A 37 11.59 26.33 26.59
N ALA A 38 10.69 27.11 25.99
CA ALA A 38 9.62 26.60 25.14
C ALA A 38 10.20 26.11 23.80
N ARG A 39 10.41 24.80 23.68
CA ARG A 39 11.08 24.20 22.51
C ARG A 39 10.18 24.01 21.30
N THR A 40 8.87 23.90 21.49
CA THR A 40 7.90 23.63 20.42
C THR A 40 7.90 24.68 19.29
N PRO A 41 7.75 26.00 19.55
CA PRO A 41 7.79 27.00 18.47
C PRO A 41 9.18 27.08 17.81
N HIS A 42 10.25 26.89 18.59
CA HIS A 42 11.62 26.84 18.08
C HIS A 42 11.80 25.66 17.10
N HIS A 43 11.39 24.46 17.49
CA HIS A 43 11.47 23.28 16.62
C HIS A 43 10.60 23.43 15.38
N PHE A 44 9.38 23.95 15.50
CA PHE A 44 8.52 24.21 14.34
C PHE A 44 9.21 25.14 13.33
N SER A 45 9.72 26.28 13.80
CA SER A 45 10.42 27.25 12.92
C SER A 45 11.70 26.66 12.32
N ASN A 46 12.51 25.97 13.13
CA ASN A 46 13.80 25.44 12.68
C ASN A 46 13.66 24.20 11.79
N MET A 47 12.58 23.43 11.92
CA MET A 47 12.31 22.24 11.12
C MET A 47 11.43 22.52 9.88
N LEU A 48 11.36 23.77 9.42
CA LEU A 48 10.54 24.18 8.27
C LEU A 48 9.08 23.74 8.40
N GLY A 49 8.50 23.94 9.58
CA GLY A 49 7.14 23.47 9.88
C GLY A 49 7.00 21.93 9.85
N PHE A 50 8.08 21.20 10.13
CA PHE A 50 8.19 19.74 10.02
C PHE A 50 8.05 19.19 8.60
N PHE A 51 8.21 20.02 7.56
CA PHE A 51 8.02 19.61 6.16
C PHE A 51 8.84 18.38 5.76
N PRO A 52 10.16 18.27 6.02
CA PRO A 52 10.92 17.08 5.64
C PRO A 52 10.42 15.81 6.35
N HIS A 53 10.00 15.93 7.62
CA HIS A 53 9.51 14.78 8.39
C HIS A 53 8.15 14.28 7.88
N ILE A 54 7.32 15.19 7.37
CA ILE A 54 6.01 14.84 6.80
C ILE A 54 6.21 14.37 5.36
N ILE A 55 6.70 15.23 4.47
CA ILE A 55 6.67 15.00 3.02
C ILE A 55 7.69 13.94 2.59
N HIS A 56 8.93 13.99 3.09
CA HIS A 56 9.96 13.02 2.68
C HIS A 56 9.77 11.64 3.32
N ARG A 57 8.92 11.50 4.36
CA ARG A 57 8.64 10.19 4.96
C ARG A 57 7.31 9.62 4.49
N LEU A 58 6.27 10.45 4.42
CA LEU A 58 4.93 9.98 4.05
C LEU A 58 4.89 9.46 2.62
N THR A 59 5.46 10.21 1.67
CA THR A 59 5.39 9.85 0.25
C THR A 59 6.11 8.53 -0.04
N PRO A 60 7.37 8.30 0.40
CA PRO A 60 8.03 7.02 0.16
C PRO A 60 7.36 5.87 0.91
N LYS A 61 6.89 6.10 2.15
CA LYS A 61 6.18 5.08 2.92
C LYS A 61 4.93 4.59 2.18
N LEU A 62 4.14 5.52 1.64
CA LEU A 62 2.94 5.17 0.88
C LEU A 62 3.29 4.31 -0.34
N ASN A 63 4.29 4.71 -1.11
CA ASN A 63 4.74 3.96 -2.28
C ASN A 63 5.26 2.56 -1.93
N LEU A 64 6.04 2.43 -0.86
CA LEU A 64 6.58 1.14 -0.43
C LEU A 64 5.47 0.19 0.05
N VAL A 65 4.52 0.70 0.84
CA VAL A 65 3.41 -0.10 1.34
C VAL A 65 2.49 -0.54 0.19
N LEU A 66 2.13 0.37 -0.71
CA LEU A 66 1.30 0.03 -1.88
C LEU A 66 2.05 -0.92 -2.84
N GLY A 67 3.33 -0.69 -3.09
CA GLY A 67 4.14 -1.56 -3.93
C GLY A 67 4.24 -2.98 -3.36
N GLN A 68 4.51 -3.13 -2.06
CA GLN A 68 4.59 -4.43 -1.39
C GLN A 68 3.24 -5.16 -1.41
N THR A 69 2.15 -4.47 -1.07
CA THR A 69 0.81 -5.07 -1.00
C THR A 69 0.33 -5.54 -2.38
N ILE A 70 0.55 -4.74 -3.42
CA ILE A 70 0.14 -5.12 -4.78
C ILE A 70 1.04 -6.24 -5.32
N ALA A 71 2.35 -6.06 -5.34
CA ALA A 71 3.24 -7.02 -5.99
C ALA A 71 3.29 -8.35 -5.22
N SER A 72 3.68 -8.31 -3.94
CA SER A 72 3.98 -9.53 -3.20
C SER A 72 2.71 -10.22 -2.68
N GLN A 73 1.80 -9.49 -2.05
CA GLN A 73 0.65 -10.12 -1.39
C GLN A 73 -0.48 -10.43 -2.38
N LEU A 74 -0.86 -9.45 -3.20
CA LEU A 74 -1.97 -9.63 -4.14
C LEU A 74 -1.55 -10.43 -5.38
N VAL A 75 -0.52 -10.01 -6.11
CA VAL A 75 -0.12 -10.69 -7.35
C VAL A 75 0.54 -12.03 -7.05
N ASP A 76 1.67 -12.03 -6.35
CA ASP A 76 2.48 -13.24 -6.20
C ASP A 76 1.81 -14.30 -5.31
N GLN A 77 1.45 -13.94 -4.08
CA GLN A 77 0.93 -14.90 -3.09
C GLN A 77 -0.53 -15.26 -3.31
N THR A 78 -1.35 -14.34 -3.81
CA THR A 78 -2.80 -14.58 -3.94
C THR A 78 -3.18 -14.98 -5.35
N TRP A 79 -3.00 -14.09 -6.33
CA TRP A 79 -3.51 -14.31 -7.69
C TRP A 79 -2.79 -15.44 -8.42
N LEU A 80 -1.46 -15.43 -8.44
CA LEU A 80 -0.69 -16.46 -9.15
C LEU A 80 -0.91 -17.84 -8.53
N GLU A 81 -0.91 -17.96 -7.20
CA GLU A 81 -1.20 -19.23 -6.54
C GLU A 81 -2.64 -19.71 -6.77
N LYS A 82 -3.62 -18.80 -6.70
CA LYS A 82 -5.04 -19.13 -6.84
C LYS A 82 -5.37 -19.55 -8.26
N ALA A 83 -4.91 -18.78 -9.26
CA ALA A 83 -5.20 -19.02 -10.67
C ALA A 83 -4.36 -20.18 -11.25
N GLY A 84 -3.14 -20.38 -10.75
CA GLY A 84 -2.26 -21.47 -11.19
C GLY A 84 -2.53 -22.77 -10.43
N PRO A 85 -1.63 -23.16 -9.51
CA PRO A 85 -1.63 -24.49 -8.92
C PRO A 85 -2.90 -24.84 -8.15
N LYS A 86 -3.48 -23.88 -7.40
CA LYS A 86 -4.71 -24.16 -6.61
C LYS A 86 -5.92 -24.38 -7.51
N SER A 87 -6.05 -23.61 -8.60
CA SER A 87 -7.10 -23.82 -9.60
C SER A 87 -6.96 -25.19 -10.25
N LEU A 88 -5.76 -25.52 -10.74
CA LEU A 88 -5.48 -26.81 -11.37
C LEU A 88 -5.77 -27.99 -10.45
N ALA A 89 -5.35 -27.92 -9.18
CA ALA A 89 -5.67 -28.94 -8.19
C ALA A 89 -7.19 -29.08 -8.00
N SER A 90 -7.89 -27.95 -7.81
CA SER A 90 -9.33 -27.95 -7.58
C SER A 90 -10.14 -28.47 -8.79
N ALA A 91 -9.69 -28.19 -10.01
CA ALA A 91 -10.33 -28.67 -11.24
C ALA A 91 -10.11 -30.18 -11.46
N ASN A 92 -8.93 -30.71 -11.09
CA ASN A 92 -8.62 -32.13 -11.27
C ASN A 92 -9.20 -33.03 -10.18
N MET A 93 -9.39 -32.54 -8.95
CA MET A 93 -9.89 -33.35 -7.83
C MET A 93 -11.24 -34.06 -8.11
N PRO A 94 -12.25 -33.40 -8.71
CA PRO A 94 -13.49 -34.07 -9.11
C PRO A 94 -13.24 -35.21 -10.12
N LEU A 95 -12.41 -34.98 -11.14
CA LEU A 95 -12.13 -35.99 -12.18
C LEU A 95 -11.42 -37.22 -11.61
N ILE A 96 -10.45 -36.99 -10.71
CA ILE A 96 -9.72 -38.06 -10.02
C ILE A 96 -10.69 -38.86 -9.15
N THR A 97 -11.50 -38.18 -8.33
CA THR A 97 -12.42 -38.85 -7.40
C THR A 97 -13.54 -39.59 -8.14
N THR A 98 -14.10 -39.04 -9.22
CA THR A 98 -15.10 -39.74 -10.04
C THR A 98 -14.54 -41.00 -10.69
N THR A 99 -13.32 -40.93 -11.24
CA THR A 99 -12.68 -42.08 -11.89
C THR A 99 -12.35 -43.17 -10.88
N SER A 100 -11.77 -42.79 -9.73
CA SER A 100 -11.44 -43.71 -8.65
C SER A 100 -12.69 -44.40 -8.07
N ASN A 101 -13.79 -43.65 -7.90
CA ASN A 101 -15.04 -44.19 -7.38
C ASN A 101 -15.74 -45.16 -8.35
N ILE A 102 -15.62 -44.98 -9.66
CA ILE A 102 -16.18 -45.92 -10.66
C ILE A 102 -15.36 -47.22 -10.72
N GLN A 103 -14.03 -47.12 -10.55
CA GLN A 103 -13.08 -48.23 -10.71
C GLN A 103 -12.80 -48.99 -9.40
N GLN A 104 -13.82 -49.29 -8.61
CA GLN A 104 -13.70 -50.00 -7.33
C GLN A 104 -13.34 -51.51 -7.45
N GLY A 105 -13.01 -52.02 -8.64
CA GLY A 105 -12.62 -53.42 -8.82
C GLY A 105 -13.79 -54.43 -8.88
N VAL A 106 -15.02 -53.97 -9.08
CA VAL A 106 -16.22 -54.84 -9.14
C VAL A 106 -16.41 -55.40 -10.54
N ILE A 107 -16.26 -56.72 -10.75
CA ILE A 107 -16.36 -57.37 -12.07
C ILE A 107 -17.62 -57.00 -12.87
N LYS A 108 -18.78 -56.89 -12.21
CA LYS A 108 -20.06 -56.58 -12.88
C LYS A 108 -20.06 -55.20 -13.56
N THR A 109 -19.38 -54.20 -12.99
CA THR A 109 -19.33 -52.85 -13.58
C THR A 109 -18.47 -52.83 -14.84
N TYR A 110 -17.36 -53.57 -14.86
CA TYR A 110 -16.52 -53.69 -16.06
C TYR A 110 -17.23 -54.36 -17.23
N LEU A 111 -17.96 -55.46 -16.99
CA LEU A 111 -18.73 -56.12 -18.05
C LEU A 111 -19.81 -55.20 -18.65
N ALA A 112 -20.52 -54.46 -17.80
CA ALA A 112 -21.54 -53.51 -18.25
C ALA A 112 -20.95 -52.36 -19.07
N LEU A 113 -19.82 -51.79 -18.62
CA LEU A 113 -19.10 -50.74 -19.35
C LEU A 113 -18.58 -51.24 -20.71
N PHE A 114 -18.02 -52.45 -20.77
CA PHE A 114 -17.53 -53.04 -22.01
C PHE A 114 -18.65 -53.25 -23.05
N LEU A 115 -19.81 -53.76 -22.61
CA LEU A 115 -20.95 -53.94 -23.51
C LEU A 115 -21.47 -52.60 -24.04
N LEU A 116 -21.54 -51.57 -23.18
CA LEU A 116 -21.94 -50.22 -23.56
C LEU A 116 -20.97 -49.60 -24.57
N THR A 117 -19.66 -49.68 -24.33
CA THR A 117 -18.66 -49.11 -25.24
C THR A 117 -18.65 -49.81 -26.60
N LEU A 118 -18.83 -51.13 -26.64
CA LEU A 118 -18.97 -51.88 -27.89
C LEU A 118 -20.20 -51.43 -28.69
N ALA A 119 -21.36 -51.28 -28.02
CA ALA A 119 -22.58 -50.82 -28.68
C ALA A 119 -22.44 -49.40 -29.25
N LEU A 120 -21.83 -48.48 -28.49
CA LEU A 120 -21.55 -47.12 -28.96
C LEU A 120 -20.56 -47.10 -30.14
N ALA A 121 -19.52 -47.91 -30.11
CA ALA A 121 -18.55 -48.01 -31.20
C ALA A 121 -19.20 -48.52 -32.50
N ILE A 122 -20.06 -49.55 -32.39
CA ILE A 122 -20.83 -50.05 -33.54
C ILE A 122 -21.73 -48.95 -34.11
N LEU A 123 -22.42 -48.19 -33.25
CA LEU A 123 -23.27 -47.07 -33.66
C LEU A 123 -22.47 -45.99 -34.40
N VAL A 124 -21.29 -45.61 -33.90
CA VAL A 124 -20.45 -44.58 -34.54
C VAL A 124 -19.90 -45.05 -35.89
N VAL A 125 -19.65 -46.35 -36.06
CA VAL A 125 -19.13 -46.91 -37.32
C VAL A 125 -20.25 -47.17 -38.34
N SER A 126 -21.49 -47.35 -37.89
CA SER A 126 -22.64 -47.60 -38.77
C SER A 126 -23.36 -46.34 -39.26
N TYR A 127 -22.95 -45.15 -38.79
CA TYR A 127 -23.32 -43.84 -39.29
C TYR A 127 -22.12 -43.14 -39.95
#